data_AF-A0A830BJH3-F1
#
_entry.id   AF-A0A830BJH3-F1
#
_cell.length_a   1.000
_cell.length_b   1.000
_cell.length_c   1.000
_cell.angle_alpha   90.00
_cell.angle_beta   90.00
_cell.angle_gamma   90.00
#
_symmetry.space_group_name_H-M   'P 1'
#
loop_
_entity.id
_entity.type
_entity.pdbx_description
1 polymer ?
#
loop_
_entity_poly.entity_id
_entity_poly.type
_entity_poly.pdbx_seq_one_letter_code
_entity_poly.pdbx_strand_id
1 'polypeptide(L)'
;METREASPAHLLIKIESFSLLEKHGIEKYETRELESGEYKWRLIIYLNGQDYVSVYLAIADTSALPANWEVNAVFSIRLFNHTSGNYRYALGTRRFHALKPEWCFQKFILKKDLIDPLNGYLINDKCVFGAEVFVNENKAVTECLSLKSVDTDPYKQEFKTANFSTIKDVWTSDEFTVGVHKWEIWVYPNGDGEVSGRSLSIFLHRVVSNNSASSERVRPFYTIRIKD
;
A
#
# COMPACT_ATOMS: atom_id res chain seq x y z
N MET A 1 -0.11 11.05 -24.40
CA MET A 1 -1.53 10.67 -24.27
C MET A 1 -1.52 9.25 -23.73
N GLU A 2 -1.76 9.06 -22.43
CA GLU A 2 -1.64 7.72 -21.81
C GLU A 2 -2.88 6.87 -22.13
N THR A 3 -2.67 5.73 -22.78
CA THR A 3 -3.70 4.74 -23.10
C THR A 3 -3.45 3.48 -22.27
N ARG A 4 -4.35 3.15 -21.35
CA ARG A 4 -4.36 1.85 -20.64
C ARG A 4 -5.18 0.84 -21.44
N GLU A 5 -4.64 -0.37 -21.62
CA GLU A 5 -5.28 -1.50 -22.35
C GLU A 5 -6.10 -2.46 -21.45
N ALA A 6 -5.94 -2.41 -20.13
CA ALA A 6 -6.68 -3.30 -19.21
C ALA A 6 -7.91 -2.60 -18.58
N SER A 7 -8.97 -3.35 -18.28
CA SER A 7 -10.19 -2.88 -17.61
C SER A 7 -10.15 -3.15 -16.10
N PRO A 8 -10.00 -2.11 -15.25
CA PRO A 8 -10.34 -2.14 -13.83
C PRO A 8 -11.67 -1.42 -13.55
N ALA A 9 -12.64 -1.48 -14.47
CA ALA A 9 -13.91 -0.79 -14.29
C ALA A 9 -14.75 -1.48 -13.19
N HIS A 10 -14.87 -0.85 -12.02
CA HIS A 10 -15.75 -1.34 -10.96
C HIS A 10 -17.24 -1.13 -11.30
N LEU A 11 -17.57 -0.29 -12.29
CA LEU A 11 -18.91 -0.16 -12.87
C LEU A 11 -18.86 0.29 -14.34
N LEU A 12 -19.60 -0.40 -15.21
CA LEU A 12 -19.96 0.04 -16.56
C LEU A 12 -21.47 0.13 -16.67
N ILE A 13 -21.96 1.24 -17.22
CA ILE A 13 -23.37 1.47 -17.51
C ILE A 13 -23.53 1.74 -18.99
N LYS A 14 -24.45 1.00 -19.61
CA LYS A 14 -24.85 1.16 -21.00
C LYS A 14 -26.25 1.76 -21.03
N ILE A 15 -26.37 2.94 -21.62
CA ILE A 15 -27.66 3.54 -21.97
C ILE A 15 -27.97 3.07 -23.38
N GLU A 16 -29.12 2.42 -23.58
CA GLU A 16 -29.50 1.86 -24.89
C GLU A 16 -30.57 2.65 -25.65
N SER A 17 -31.09 3.71 -25.04
CA SER A 17 -32.13 4.54 -25.64
C SER A 17 -31.96 6.00 -25.22
N PHE A 18 -30.81 6.60 -25.56
CA PHE A 18 -30.48 7.97 -25.17
C PHE A 18 -31.55 8.97 -25.66
N SER A 19 -31.98 8.84 -26.92
CA SER A 19 -33.00 9.68 -27.53
C SER A 19 -34.34 9.63 -26.79
N LEU A 20 -34.70 8.47 -26.21
CA LEU A 20 -35.92 8.32 -25.41
C LEU A 20 -35.82 9.02 -24.06
N LEU A 21 -34.62 9.07 -23.45
CA LEU A 21 -34.40 9.82 -22.22
C LEU A 21 -34.63 11.31 -22.45
N GLU A 22 -34.11 11.84 -23.56
CA GLU A 22 -34.33 13.24 -23.95
C GLU A 22 -35.80 13.51 -24.30
N LYS A 23 -36.41 12.65 -25.12
CA LYS A 23 -37.83 12.80 -25.54
C LYS A 23 -38.80 12.85 -24.37
N HIS A 24 -38.56 12.08 -23.31
CA HIS A 24 -39.43 12.03 -22.13
C HIS A 24 -38.98 12.99 -21.02
N GLY A 25 -37.98 13.84 -21.26
CA GLY A 25 -37.51 14.81 -20.26
C GLY A 25 -36.84 14.18 -19.05
N ILE A 26 -36.26 12.98 -19.19
CA ILE A 26 -35.51 12.34 -18.11
C ILE A 26 -34.18 13.08 -17.94
N GLU A 27 -34.09 13.91 -16.91
CA GLU A 27 -32.95 14.80 -16.71
C GLU A 27 -31.67 14.08 -16.29
N LYS A 28 -31.83 13.03 -15.46
CA LYS A 28 -30.72 12.27 -14.88
C LYS A 28 -30.98 10.77 -14.86
N TYR A 29 -29.88 10.03 -14.88
CA TYR A 29 -29.84 8.59 -14.63
C TYR A 29 -28.93 8.31 -13.43
N GLU A 30 -29.42 7.49 -12.50
CA GLU A 30 -28.68 7.04 -11.33
C GLU A 30 -28.35 5.55 -11.47
N THR A 31 -27.08 5.19 -11.33
CA THR A 31 -26.66 3.80 -11.46
C THR A 31 -27.06 2.97 -10.24
N ARG A 32 -26.94 1.65 -10.37
CA ARG A 32 -26.79 0.78 -9.20
C ARG A 32 -25.56 1.17 -8.37
N GLU A 33 -25.54 0.70 -7.14
CA GLU A 33 -24.42 0.89 -6.22
C GLU A 33 -23.21 0.04 -6.64
N LEU A 34 -22.03 0.60 -6.43
CA LEU A 34 -20.74 -0.09 -6.55
C LEU A 34 -20.01 0.02 -5.21
N GLU A 35 -19.30 -1.02 -4.82
CA GLU A 35 -18.59 -1.07 -3.53
C GLU A 35 -17.09 -0.79 -3.73
N SER A 36 -16.53 0.09 -2.91
CA SER A 36 -15.08 0.35 -2.84
C SER A 36 -14.70 0.93 -1.49
N GLY A 37 -13.67 0.34 -0.85
CA GLY A 37 -13.13 0.75 0.45
C GLY A 37 -14.16 0.77 1.58
N GLU A 38 -15.05 -0.23 1.63
CA GLU A 38 -16.18 -0.35 2.58
C GLU A 38 -17.35 0.63 2.35
N TYR A 39 -17.25 1.52 1.35
CA TYR A 39 -18.31 2.46 0.99
C TYR A 39 -19.05 2.04 -0.26
N LYS A 40 -20.34 2.38 -0.29
CA LYS A 40 -21.20 2.24 -1.46
C LYS A 40 -21.23 3.56 -2.22
N TRP A 41 -20.94 3.49 -3.51
CA TRP A 41 -20.87 4.63 -4.41
C TRP A 41 -21.93 4.53 -5.50
N ARG A 42 -22.34 5.68 -6.03
CA ARG A 42 -23.27 5.78 -7.15
C ARG A 42 -22.78 6.81 -8.16
N LEU A 43 -22.91 6.48 -9.43
CA LEU A 43 -22.70 7.43 -10.52
C LEU A 43 -24.05 8.05 -10.90
N ILE A 44 -24.10 9.37 -10.98
CA ILE A 44 -25.28 10.14 -11.38
C ILE A 44 -24.94 10.90 -12.66
N ILE A 45 -25.68 10.64 -13.73
CA ILE A 45 -25.43 11.19 -15.06
C ILE A 45 -26.57 12.13 -15.40
N TYR A 46 -26.29 13.43 -15.49
CA TYR A 46 -27.25 14.43 -15.95
C TYR A 46 -27.12 14.61 -17.44
N LEU A 47 -28.08 14.06 -18.17
CA LEU A 47 -28.11 14.05 -19.62
C LEU A 47 -28.70 15.32 -20.19
N ASN A 48 -29.57 16.00 -19.43
CA ASN A 48 -30.29 17.19 -19.91
C ASN A 48 -29.76 18.55 -19.42
N GLY A 49 -28.46 18.67 -19.11
CA GLY A 49 -27.86 20.01 -18.90
C GLY A 49 -27.99 20.87 -20.16
N GLN A 50 -27.99 22.21 -20.05
CA GLN A 50 -28.17 23.11 -21.21
C GLN A 50 -27.23 22.72 -22.38
N ASP A 51 -25.92 22.81 -22.16
CA ASP A 51 -24.93 22.56 -23.21
C ASP A 51 -24.04 21.33 -22.96
N TYR A 52 -24.01 20.85 -21.71
CA TYR A 52 -23.10 19.80 -21.26
C TYR A 52 -23.84 18.67 -20.57
N VAL A 53 -23.34 17.46 -20.77
CA VAL A 53 -23.62 16.33 -19.88
C VAL A 53 -22.70 16.45 -18.67
N SER A 54 -23.29 16.37 -17.48
CA SER A 54 -22.56 16.37 -16.20
C SER A 54 -22.59 14.99 -15.59
N VAL A 55 -21.50 14.61 -14.92
CA VAL A 55 -21.40 13.32 -14.21
C VAL A 55 -20.93 13.57 -12.79
N TYR A 56 -21.60 12.92 -11.84
CA TYR A 56 -21.36 13.03 -10.41
C TYR A 56 -21.03 11.64 -9.87
N LEU A 57 -20.08 11.60 -8.93
CA LEU A 57 -19.86 10.46 -8.06
C LEU A 57 -20.34 10.85 -6.66
N ALA A 58 -21.18 10.01 -6.06
CA ALA A 58 -21.73 10.22 -4.73
C ALA A 58 -21.56 8.97 -3.87
N ILE A 59 -21.43 9.15 -2.56
CA ILE A 59 -21.62 8.06 -1.60
C ILE A 59 -23.13 7.82 -1.44
N ALA A 60 -23.58 6.59 -1.68
CA ALA A 60 -24.99 6.26 -1.81
C ALA A 60 -25.71 6.20 -0.46
N ASP A 61 -25.15 5.47 0.51
CA ASP A 61 -25.74 5.33 1.84
C ASP A 61 -24.90 6.11 2.86
N THR A 62 -25.27 7.36 3.07
CA THR A 62 -24.66 8.21 4.10
C THR A 62 -25.33 8.06 5.46
N SER A 63 -26.49 7.38 5.53
CA SER A 63 -27.30 7.25 6.75
C SER A 63 -26.69 6.27 7.75
N ALA A 64 -26.01 5.23 7.25
CA ALA A 64 -25.28 4.26 8.05
C ALA A 64 -23.90 4.78 8.53
N LEU A 65 -23.45 5.94 8.05
CA LEU A 65 -22.13 6.48 8.37
C LEU A 65 -22.15 7.38 9.63
N PRO A 66 -21.06 7.41 10.43
CA PRO A 66 -20.95 8.32 11.57
C PRO A 66 -21.11 9.79 11.15
N ALA A 67 -21.71 10.66 11.97
CA ALA A 67 -22.00 12.06 11.60
C ALA A 67 -20.78 12.88 11.09
N ASN A 68 -19.57 12.51 11.50
CA ASN A 68 -18.30 13.14 11.13
C ASN A 68 -17.47 12.30 10.14
N TRP A 69 -18.10 11.39 9.39
CA TRP A 69 -17.40 10.55 8.42
C TRP A 69 -16.65 11.40 7.37
N GLU A 70 -15.48 10.92 6.99
CA GLU A 70 -14.66 11.49 5.93
C GLU A 70 -14.02 10.37 5.11
N VAL A 71 -14.14 10.47 3.79
CA VAL A 71 -13.57 9.51 2.85
C VAL A 71 -12.75 10.25 1.81
N ASN A 72 -11.46 9.95 1.74
CA ASN A 72 -10.62 10.42 0.65
C ASN A 72 -10.62 9.38 -0.46
N ALA A 73 -10.97 9.77 -1.68
CA ALA A 73 -11.03 8.85 -2.81
C ALA A 73 -10.40 9.45 -4.06
N VAL A 74 -9.69 8.60 -4.80
CA VAL A 74 -9.27 8.83 -6.18
C VAL A 74 -10.26 8.09 -7.07
N PHE A 75 -10.86 8.80 -8.01
CA PHE A 75 -11.84 8.20 -8.90
C PHE A 75 -11.66 8.67 -10.34
N SER A 76 -12.04 7.82 -11.29
CA SER A 76 -12.11 8.17 -12.70
C SER A 76 -13.50 7.89 -13.25
N ILE A 77 -14.04 8.84 -14.03
CA ILE A 77 -15.29 8.66 -14.77
C ILE A 77 -14.93 8.65 -16.25
N ARG A 78 -15.48 7.69 -17.00
CA ARG A 78 -15.14 7.41 -18.39
C ARG A 78 -16.37 7.40 -19.28
N LEU A 79 -16.17 7.76 -20.55
CA LEU A 79 -17.15 7.65 -21.62
C LEU A 79 -16.48 6.93 -22.79
N PHE A 80 -17.07 5.81 -23.20
CA PHE A 80 -16.54 4.97 -24.25
C PHE A 80 -16.76 5.61 -25.63
N ASN A 81 -15.74 5.54 -26.47
CA ASN A 81 -15.81 5.89 -27.87
C ASN A 81 -15.87 4.59 -28.70
N HIS A 82 -17.03 4.36 -29.31
CA HIS A 82 -17.32 3.15 -30.09
C HIS A 82 -16.50 3.08 -31.39
N THR A 83 -16.05 4.22 -31.93
CA THR A 83 -15.30 4.29 -33.20
C THR A 83 -13.82 4.00 -32.99
N SER A 84 -13.21 4.60 -31.97
CA SER A 84 -11.78 4.44 -31.67
C SER A 84 -11.47 3.28 -30.72
N GLY A 85 -12.48 2.71 -30.06
CA GLY A 85 -12.31 1.67 -29.05
C GLY A 85 -11.63 2.16 -27.76
N ASN A 86 -11.57 3.47 -27.54
CA ASN A 86 -10.92 4.07 -26.37
C ASN A 86 -11.93 4.79 -25.46
N TYR A 87 -11.43 5.43 -24.40
CA TYR A 87 -12.26 6.17 -23.46
C TYR A 87 -11.80 7.62 -23.36
N ARG A 88 -12.77 8.54 -23.38
CA ARG A 88 -12.60 9.84 -22.73
C ARG A 88 -12.72 9.61 -21.23
N TYR A 89 -11.84 10.21 -20.43
CA TYR A 89 -11.93 10.09 -18.97
C TYR A 89 -11.63 11.40 -18.26
N ALA A 90 -12.17 11.52 -17.05
CA ALA A 90 -11.88 12.58 -16.10
C ALA A 90 -11.47 11.95 -14.77
N LEU A 91 -10.37 12.43 -14.19
CA LEU A 91 -9.81 11.96 -12.93
C LEU A 91 -10.07 12.99 -11.82
N GLY A 92 -10.44 12.51 -10.64
CA GLY A 92 -10.67 13.33 -9.47
C GLY A 92 -10.06 12.70 -8.22
N THR A 93 -9.35 13.51 -7.44
CA THR A 93 -8.97 13.18 -6.06
C THR A 93 -9.73 14.12 -5.16
N ARG A 94 -10.65 13.58 -4.34
CA ARG A 94 -11.56 14.39 -3.54
C ARG A 94 -11.82 13.78 -2.18
N ARG A 95 -12.16 14.68 -1.26
CA ARG A 95 -12.60 14.39 0.10
C ARG A 95 -14.12 14.47 0.15
N PHE A 96 -14.74 13.36 0.44
CA PHE A 96 -16.17 13.22 0.67
C PHE A 96 -16.42 13.30 2.17
N HIS A 97 -17.46 14.02 2.57
CA HIS A 97 -17.86 14.14 3.98
C HIS A 97 -19.35 14.46 4.07
N ALA A 98 -19.92 14.43 5.28
CA ALA A 98 -21.36 14.61 5.49
C ALA A 98 -21.97 15.86 4.80
N LEU A 99 -21.25 16.99 4.78
CA LEU A 99 -21.70 18.23 4.13
C LEU A 99 -21.44 18.27 2.62
N LYS A 100 -20.61 17.36 2.10
CA LYS A 100 -20.28 17.25 0.68
C LYS A 100 -20.08 15.78 0.28
N PRO A 101 -21.19 15.03 0.17
CA PRO A 101 -21.16 13.59 -0.11
C PRO A 101 -21.00 13.27 -1.60
N GLU A 102 -20.94 14.28 -2.46
CA GLU A 102 -20.84 14.13 -3.90
C GLU A 102 -19.86 15.14 -4.53
N TRP A 103 -19.25 14.71 -5.63
CA TRP A 103 -18.36 15.52 -6.47
C TRP A 103 -18.66 15.29 -7.94
N CYS A 104 -18.45 16.31 -8.78
CA CYS A 104 -18.85 16.25 -10.18
C CYS A 104 -17.83 16.81 -11.16
N PHE A 105 -18.03 16.41 -12.42
CA PHE A 105 -17.50 17.08 -13.60
C PHE A 105 -18.67 17.73 -14.35
N GLN A 106 -18.98 18.98 -14.01
CA GLN A 106 -20.11 19.73 -14.58
C GLN A 106 -20.03 19.92 -16.11
N LYS A 107 -18.81 19.95 -16.66
CA LYS A 107 -18.56 20.09 -18.11
C LYS A 107 -17.83 18.88 -18.66
N PHE A 108 -18.38 17.69 -18.43
CA PHE A 108 -17.71 16.43 -18.78
C PHE A 108 -17.60 16.24 -20.30
N ILE A 109 -18.70 16.42 -21.01
CA ILE A 109 -18.76 16.45 -22.48
C ILE A 109 -19.83 17.42 -22.96
N LEU A 110 -19.56 18.13 -24.06
CA LEU A 110 -20.57 18.92 -24.76
C LEU A 110 -21.64 17.99 -25.34
N LYS A 111 -22.92 18.34 -25.20
CA LYS A 111 -24.02 17.55 -25.77
C LYS A 111 -23.86 17.34 -27.27
N LYS A 112 -23.50 18.41 -28.00
CA LYS A 112 -23.24 18.33 -29.45
C LYS A 112 -22.13 17.32 -29.78
N ASP A 113 -21.07 17.25 -28.97
CA ASP A 113 -19.95 16.34 -29.23
C ASP A 113 -20.34 14.90 -28.88
N LEU A 114 -21.19 14.70 -27.87
CA LEU A 114 -21.74 13.39 -27.51
C LEU A 114 -22.64 12.83 -28.62
N ILE A 115 -23.51 13.66 -29.18
CA ILE A 115 -24.54 13.26 -30.16
C ILE A 115 -23.97 13.16 -31.57
N ASP A 116 -22.94 13.95 -31.91
CA ASP A 116 -22.30 13.90 -33.23
C ASP A 116 -21.71 12.49 -33.50
N PRO A 117 -22.25 11.75 -34.50
CA PRO A 117 -21.78 10.40 -34.80
C PRO A 117 -20.29 10.33 -35.19
N LEU A 118 -19.71 11.43 -35.71
CA LEU A 118 -18.30 11.49 -36.07
C LEU A 118 -17.38 11.37 -34.85
N ASN A 119 -17.87 11.76 -33.67
CA ASN A 119 -17.12 11.65 -32.43
C ASN A 119 -17.22 10.26 -31.78
N GLY A 120 -18.17 9.41 -32.20
CA GLY A 120 -18.23 7.99 -31.82
C GLY A 120 -18.73 7.67 -30.41
N TYR A 121 -19.24 8.65 -29.65
CA TYR A 121 -19.69 8.43 -28.27
C TYR A 121 -21.14 7.92 -28.16
N LEU A 122 -22.00 8.30 -29.11
CA LEU A 122 -23.38 7.81 -29.24
C LEU A 122 -23.55 7.12 -30.59
N ILE A 123 -23.62 5.78 -30.59
CA ILE A 123 -23.80 4.98 -31.81
C ILE A 123 -25.00 4.07 -31.64
N ASN A 124 -25.92 4.05 -32.61
CA ASN A 124 -27.17 3.28 -32.54
C ASN A 124 -27.98 3.56 -31.26
N ASP A 125 -28.07 4.84 -30.90
CA ASP A 125 -28.74 5.34 -29.68
C ASP A 125 -28.16 4.81 -28.36
N LYS A 126 -26.93 4.26 -28.42
CA LYS A 126 -26.21 3.66 -27.30
C LYS A 126 -24.98 4.46 -26.92
N CYS A 127 -24.80 4.69 -25.63
CA CYS A 127 -23.57 5.23 -25.06
C CYS A 127 -23.21 4.48 -23.78
N VAL A 128 -21.91 4.46 -23.44
CA VAL A 128 -21.39 3.70 -22.30
C VAL A 128 -20.57 4.60 -21.39
N PHE A 129 -20.98 4.71 -20.13
CA PHE A 129 -20.20 5.37 -19.08
C PHE A 129 -19.54 4.31 -18.18
N GLY A 130 -18.41 4.69 -17.59
CA GLY A 130 -17.69 3.87 -16.61
C GLY A 130 -17.26 4.69 -15.41
N ALA A 131 -17.13 4.02 -14.26
CA ALA A 131 -16.59 4.63 -13.05
C ALA A 131 -15.60 3.67 -12.36
N GLU A 132 -14.52 4.23 -11.85
CA GLU A 132 -13.56 3.57 -10.97
C GLU A 132 -13.36 4.42 -9.73
N VAL A 133 -13.35 3.79 -8.56
CA VAL A 133 -13.19 4.47 -7.29
C VAL A 133 -12.18 3.70 -6.45
N PHE A 134 -11.17 4.40 -5.96
CA PHE A 134 -10.14 3.90 -5.06
C PHE A 134 -10.20 4.74 -3.79
N VAL A 135 -10.55 4.11 -2.68
CA VAL A 135 -10.57 4.78 -1.38
C VAL A 135 -9.15 4.76 -0.81
N ASN A 136 -8.67 5.93 -0.43
CA ASN A 136 -7.41 6.08 0.28
C ASN A 136 -7.66 5.73 1.75
N GLU A 137 -7.37 4.48 2.13
CA GLU A 137 -7.31 4.10 3.52
C GLU A 137 -6.11 4.80 4.18
N ASN A 138 -6.37 5.74 5.08
CA ASN A 138 -5.34 6.39 5.89
C ASN A 138 -4.80 5.44 6.99
N LYS A 139 -4.42 4.20 6.63
CA LYS A 139 -3.66 3.32 7.52
C LYS A 139 -2.21 3.75 7.46
N ALA A 140 -1.87 4.79 8.21
CA ALA A 140 -0.48 5.18 8.40
C ALA A 140 0.26 4.01 9.08
N VAL A 141 1.11 3.33 8.33
CA VAL A 141 2.03 2.34 8.91
C VAL A 141 3.20 3.10 9.49
N THR A 142 3.18 3.30 10.80
CA THR A 142 4.26 3.95 11.54
C THR A 142 5.24 2.91 12.04
N GLU A 143 6.48 2.94 11.56
CA GLU A 143 7.59 2.15 12.09
C GLU A 143 8.43 3.02 13.03
N CYS A 144 8.77 2.50 14.22
CA CYS A 144 9.63 3.19 15.18
C CYS A 144 10.93 2.40 15.39
N LEU A 145 12.06 2.99 14.98
CA LEU A 145 13.38 2.53 15.33
C LEU A 145 13.79 3.14 16.67
N SER A 146 14.06 2.30 17.68
CA SER A 146 14.63 2.75 18.95
C SER A 146 16.05 2.24 19.11
N LEU A 147 16.97 3.14 19.43
CA LEU A 147 18.36 2.81 19.77
C LEU A 147 18.53 3.01 21.27
N LYS A 148 18.93 1.95 21.98
CA LYS A 148 19.29 2.02 23.39
C LYS A 148 20.81 1.96 23.50
N SER A 149 21.44 3.01 24.02
CA SER A 149 22.81 2.90 24.53
C SER A 149 22.75 2.22 25.89
N VAL A 150 23.47 1.13 26.05
CA VAL A 150 23.67 0.49 27.34
C VAL A 150 25.06 0.88 27.80
N ASP A 151 25.15 1.89 28.66
CA ASP A 151 26.39 2.26 29.34
C ASP A 151 26.65 1.23 30.43
N THR A 152 27.27 0.10 30.06
CA THR A 152 27.79 -0.87 31.02
C THR A 152 29.23 -0.52 31.37
N ASP A 153 29.57 -0.63 32.65
CA ASP A 153 30.95 -0.59 33.09
C ASP A 153 31.80 -1.61 32.33
N PRO A 154 33.10 -1.32 32.07
CA PRO A 154 33.99 -2.25 31.37
C PRO A 154 34.03 -3.62 32.05
N TYR A 155 33.40 -4.61 31.43
CA TYR A 155 33.43 -5.99 31.92
C TYR A 155 34.73 -6.69 31.49
N LYS A 156 35.39 -7.37 32.43
CA LYS A 156 36.60 -8.14 32.17
C LYS A 156 36.52 -9.48 32.87
N GLN A 157 36.63 -10.55 32.10
CA GLN A 157 36.72 -11.93 32.59
C GLN A 157 37.92 -12.62 31.98
N GLU A 158 38.56 -13.50 32.76
CA GLU A 158 39.65 -14.36 32.31
C GLU A 158 39.17 -15.80 32.29
N PHE A 159 39.37 -16.47 31.16
CA PHE A 159 39.04 -17.88 30.99
C PHE A 159 40.32 -18.70 30.91
N LYS A 160 40.34 -19.84 31.60
CA LYS A 160 41.48 -20.76 31.62
C LYS A 160 41.04 -22.10 31.07
N THR A 161 41.84 -22.65 30.17
CA THR A 161 41.63 -24.00 29.64
C THR A 161 42.88 -24.82 29.85
N ALA A 162 42.72 -26.01 30.45
CA ALA A 162 43.78 -27.00 30.49
C ALA A 162 43.83 -27.73 29.15
N ASN A 163 45.03 -28.08 28.68
CA ASN A 163 45.22 -28.91 27.48
C ASN A 163 44.65 -28.31 26.17
N PHE A 164 44.89 -27.01 25.92
CA PHE A 164 44.50 -26.34 24.67
C PHE A 164 44.91 -27.12 23.41
N SER A 165 46.07 -27.78 23.44
CA SER A 165 46.60 -28.61 22.35
C SER A 165 45.79 -29.88 22.06
N THR A 166 44.88 -30.29 22.94
CA THR A 166 44.06 -31.49 22.77
C THR A 166 42.68 -31.21 22.15
N ILE A 167 42.34 -29.93 21.99
CA ILE A 167 41.05 -29.48 21.47
C ILE A 167 41.08 -29.59 19.95
N LYS A 168 40.25 -30.49 19.39
CA LYS A 168 40.25 -30.79 17.95
C LYS A 168 39.37 -29.84 17.13
N ASP A 169 38.29 -29.34 17.71
CA ASP A 169 37.23 -28.67 16.97
C ASP A 169 36.98 -27.26 17.52
N VAL A 170 36.16 -27.11 18.57
CA VAL A 170 35.89 -25.82 19.22
C VAL A 170 36.00 -25.94 20.73
N TRP A 171 36.56 -24.92 21.36
CA TRP A 171 36.45 -24.69 22.80
C TRP A 171 35.43 -23.57 23.03
N THR A 172 34.49 -23.81 23.93
CA THR A 172 33.48 -22.83 24.34
C THR A 172 33.68 -22.46 25.80
N SER A 173 33.59 -21.17 26.11
CA SER A 173 33.57 -20.71 27.50
C SER A 173 32.25 -21.03 28.19
N ASP A 174 32.22 -20.94 29.52
CA ASP A 174 30.95 -20.81 30.24
C ASP A 174 30.21 -19.53 29.79
N GLU A 175 28.87 -19.56 29.83
CA GLU A 175 28.05 -18.39 29.56
C GLU A 175 28.30 -17.29 30.60
N PHE A 176 28.40 -16.04 30.14
CA PHE A 176 28.49 -14.86 31.00
C PHE A 176 27.54 -13.76 30.53
N THR A 177 27.17 -12.86 31.43
CA THR A 177 26.19 -11.80 31.16
C THR A 177 26.87 -10.45 31.18
N VAL A 178 26.70 -9.66 30.10
CA VAL A 178 27.16 -8.27 30.00
C VAL A 178 25.99 -7.42 29.53
N GLY A 179 25.62 -6.42 30.33
CA GLY A 179 24.36 -5.69 30.15
C GLY A 179 23.17 -6.62 30.34
N VAL A 180 22.26 -6.63 29.37
CA VAL A 180 21.06 -7.51 29.37
C VAL A 180 21.23 -8.76 28.49
N HIS A 181 22.43 -8.95 27.93
CA HIS A 181 22.70 -10.03 26.99
C HIS A 181 23.64 -11.07 27.59
N LYS A 182 23.38 -12.32 27.22
CA LYS A 182 24.26 -13.45 27.51
C LYS A 182 25.21 -13.69 26.35
N TRP A 183 26.44 -14.01 26.68
CA TRP A 183 27.53 -14.18 25.74
C TRP A 183 28.34 -15.42 26.09
N GLU A 184 29.00 -15.96 25.08
CA GLU A 184 29.99 -17.01 25.21
C GLU A 184 31.13 -16.76 24.21
N ILE A 185 32.32 -17.28 24.51
CA ILE A 185 33.48 -17.20 23.62
C ILE A 185 33.69 -18.55 22.96
N TRP A 186 33.82 -18.54 21.65
CA TRP A 186 34.18 -19.72 20.87
C TRP A 186 35.60 -19.56 20.35
N VAL A 187 36.43 -20.56 20.60
CA VAL A 187 37.82 -20.61 20.17
C VAL A 187 38.02 -21.84 19.31
N TYR A 188 38.48 -21.64 18.08
CA TYR A 188 38.82 -22.68 17.12
C TYR A 188 40.34 -22.77 16.99
N PRO A 189 41.01 -23.71 17.69
CA PRO A 189 42.47 -23.78 17.73
C PRO A 189 43.12 -23.86 16.35
N ASN A 190 42.46 -24.56 15.42
CA ASN A 190 42.91 -24.73 14.04
C ASN A 190 42.26 -23.74 13.08
N GLY A 191 41.50 -22.75 13.56
CA GLY A 191 40.81 -21.78 12.71
C GLY A 191 39.49 -22.27 12.14
N ASP A 192 38.66 -21.32 11.74
CA ASP A 192 37.33 -21.54 11.14
C ASP A 192 37.24 -20.89 9.75
N GLY A 193 36.39 -21.45 8.88
CA GLY A 193 36.17 -20.94 7.53
C GLY A 193 37.46 -20.87 6.67
N GLU A 194 37.70 -19.72 6.04
CA GLU A 194 38.81 -19.52 5.09
C GLU A 194 40.21 -19.61 5.73
N VAL A 195 40.30 -19.50 7.05
CA VAL A 195 41.57 -19.58 7.81
C VAL A 195 41.78 -20.92 8.50
N SER A 196 40.90 -21.90 8.23
CA SER A 196 41.01 -23.25 8.76
C SER A 196 42.36 -23.89 8.37
N GLY A 197 43.01 -24.53 9.36
CA GLY A 197 44.34 -25.11 9.30
C GLY A 197 45.51 -24.12 9.33
N ARG A 198 45.26 -22.80 9.39
CA ARG A 198 46.32 -21.78 9.26
C ARG A 198 46.51 -20.88 10.47
N SER A 199 45.42 -20.50 11.13
CA SER A 199 45.43 -19.55 12.23
C SER A 199 44.34 -19.86 13.24
N LEU A 200 44.56 -19.53 14.51
CA LEU A 200 43.54 -19.52 15.55
C LEU A 200 42.39 -18.55 15.20
N SER A 201 41.14 -18.96 15.41
CA SER A 201 39.96 -18.08 15.30
C SER A 201 39.25 -17.95 16.63
N ILE A 202 38.82 -16.74 16.99
CA ILE A 202 38.08 -16.46 18.22
C ILE A 202 36.85 -15.62 17.89
N PHE A 203 35.70 -16.05 18.40
CA PHE A 203 34.42 -15.37 18.23
C PHE A 203 33.78 -15.07 19.57
N LEU A 204 33.13 -13.91 19.66
CA LEU A 204 32.21 -13.57 20.74
C LEU A 204 30.79 -13.83 20.23
N HIS A 205 30.10 -14.82 20.79
CA HIS A 205 28.77 -15.23 20.36
C HIS A 205 27.71 -14.73 21.35
N ARG A 206 26.60 -14.19 20.83
CA ARG A 206 25.45 -13.80 21.65
C ARG A 206 24.53 -15.00 21.81
N VAL A 207 24.29 -15.43 23.03
CA VAL A 207 23.34 -16.52 23.30
C VAL A 207 21.93 -15.98 23.16
N VAL A 208 21.21 -16.42 22.12
CA VAL A 208 19.84 -16.01 21.82
C VAL A 208 18.88 -17.06 22.37
N SER A 209 18.09 -16.71 23.39
CA SER A 209 16.99 -17.57 23.83
C SER A 209 15.85 -17.56 22.80
N ASN A 210 15.16 -18.69 22.60
CA ASN A 210 14.00 -18.79 21.68
C ASN A 210 12.87 -17.77 21.96
N ASN A 211 12.89 -17.06 23.10
CA ASN A 211 11.91 -16.03 23.47
C ASN A 211 12.38 -14.57 23.23
N SER A 212 13.57 -14.32 22.70
CA SER A 212 13.97 -12.94 22.36
C SER A 212 13.47 -12.56 20.96
N ALA A 213 12.92 -11.35 20.84
CA ALA A 213 12.39 -10.83 19.58
C ALA A 213 13.41 -10.96 18.44
N SER A 214 13.00 -11.61 17.34
CA SER A 214 13.84 -12.01 16.21
C SER A 214 14.51 -10.86 15.44
N SER A 215 14.28 -9.60 15.81
CA SER A 215 14.78 -8.40 15.14
C SER A 215 15.84 -7.61 15.91
N GLU A 216 16.20 -7.99 17.14
CA GLU A 216 17.16 -7.22 17.95
C GLU A 216 18.61 -7.41 17.50
N ARG A 217 19.21 -6.36 16.93
CA ARG A 217 20.65 -6.29 16.59
C ARG A 217 21.44 -5.57 17.68
N VAL A 218 22.56 -6.18 18.10
CA VAL A 218 23.46 -5.62 19.11
C VAL A 218 24.84 -5.42 18.50
N ARG A 219 25.47 -4.29 18.79
CA ARG A 219 26.85 -3.98 18.37
C ARG A 219 27.75 -3.90 19.61
N PRO A 220 28.46 -4.99 19.99
CA PRO A 220 29.37 -4.96 21.12
C PRO A 220 30.70 -4.29 20.76
N PHE A 221 31.29 -3.56 21.71
CA PHE A 221 32.68 -3.11 21.66
C PHE A 221 33.49 -3.96 22.63
N TYR A 222 34.51 -4.65 22.13
CA TYR A 222 35.27 -5.61 22.93
C TYR A 222 36.74 -5.68 22.51
N THR A 223 37.56 -6.25 23.38
CA THR A 223 38.97 -6.58 23.10
C THR A 223 39.27 -7.94 23.70
N ILE A 224 39.73 -8.87 22.87
CA ILE A 224 40.17 -10.21 23.32
C ILE A 224 41.69 -10.22 23.37
N ARG A 225 42.26 -10.75 24.45
CA ARG A 225 43.71 -10.92 24.62
C ARG A 225 43.99 -12.35 25.04
N ILE A 226 44.91 -12.98 24.32
CA ILE A 226 45.49 -14.27 24.69
C ILE A 226 46.70 -14.00 25.58
N LYS A 227 46.86 -14.79 26.63
CA LYS A 227 48.03 -14.75 27.51
C LYS A 227 48.63 -16.15 27.53
N ASP A 228 49.95 -16.22 27.44
CA ASP A 228 50.75 -17.43 27.61
C ASP A 228 51.09 -17.68 29.10
#